data_AF-A0A0R1VI38-F1
#
_entry.id   AF-A0A0R1VI38-F1
#
_cell.length_a   1.000
_cell.length_b   1.000
_cell.length_c   1.000
_cell.angle_alpha   90.00
_cell.angle_beta   90.00
_cell.angle_gamma   90.00
#
_symmetry.space_group_name_H-M   'P 1'
#
loop_
_entity.id
_entity.type
_entity.pdbx_description
1 polymer ?
#
loop_
_entity_poly.entity_id
_entity_poly.type
_entity_poly.pdbx_seq_one_letter_code
_entity_poly.pdbx_strand_id
1 'polypeptide(L)'
;MNGVIFMRKLNVMVIALLVVLVSGCSVQKKKSTAQISTIKTTTNKIVKPAEKTWTFSKGVSSKQSPVQGISNKLTTSVISKTDQLSSWTTSKGQFIASPVKYKRISFNKWQHDLRKNYVKSAQNEIHLMSVNQVNAVLKKLGANFQITKLSDLIFLETKTSGMTIPQGFVAKGHHLYAVNIQYVDTDQPITVERGQLFTDTSTKKTGSQLSLKELNGTWIAAATTTSANDSGKILIKDGYLYQHRYNSFERSAIQNLNSYSLISLNQNQTYALQKANAANAGYQLTQKSVASGDSLGYLYLFINDKKLIRIGQGETTSYTRTSTLVAANDLPQDDLTIFKQMDQKNPGEAASTITVRADAPIVGMSSSIKYLTDSAAGQITSNQTVSSNNDTN
;
A
#
# COMPACT_ATOMS: atom_id res chain seq x y z
N MET A 1 14.43 -22.42 92.90
CA MET A 1 15.37 -23.56 92.92
C MET A 1 15.02 -24.48 91.77
N ASN A 2 16.04 -24.78 90.96
CA ASN A 2 16.29 -26.04 90.24
C ASN A 2 15.18 -26.55 89.30
N GLY A 3 15.41 -26.88 88.05
CA GLY A 3 16.67 -27.20 87.39
C GLY A 3 16.35 -27.88 86.07
N VAL A 4 17.27 -27.71 85.14
CA VAL A 4 17.37 -28.28 83.79
C VAL A 4 17.45 -29.81 83.84
N ILE A 5 16.98 -30.51 82.79
CA ILE A 5 17.57 -31.69 82.08
C ILE A 5 16.59 -32.10 80.95
N PHE A 6 16.89 -31.89 79.65
CA PHE A 6 17.55 -32.81 78.68
C PHE A 6 16.84 -34.20 78.59
N MET A 7 16.47 -34.80 77.44
CA MET A 7 17.04 -34.78 76.09
C MET A 7 16.16 -35.59 75.09
N ARG A 8 16.15 -35.14 73.82
CA ARG A 8 16.20 -35.90 72.53
C ARG A 8 14.94 -36.51 71.84
N LYS A 9 14.69 -35.91 70.67
CA LYS A 9 14.29 -36.41 69.33
C LYS A 9 12.79 -36.59 69.04
N LEU A 10 12.19 -35.67 68.26
CA LEU A 10 12.01 -35.71 66.79
C LEU A 10 10.66 -36.43 66.48
N ASN A 11 9.59 -35.84 65.93
CA ASN A 11 9.49 -35.17 64.63
C ASN A 11 8.03 -34.65 64.39
N VAL A 12 7.90 -33.57 63.60
CA VAL A 12 6.78 -33.23 62.66
C VAL A 12 5.40 -32.91 63.27
N MET A 13 5.03 -31.64 63.49
CA MET A 13 4.42 -30.68 62.54
C MET A 13 2.97 -31.02 62.13
N VAL A 14 1.96 -30.36 62.72
CA VAL A 14 0.87 -29.64 62.03
C VAL A 14 0.31 -28.57 62.98
N ILE A 15 0.25 -27.35 62.47
CA ILE A 15 -0.01 -26.09 63.15
C ILE A 15 -1.52 -25.81 63.30
N ALA A 16 -1.84 -25.30 64.49
CA ALA A 16 -2.91 -24.41 64.96
C ALA A 16 -4.05 -24.03 63.98
N LEU A 17 -5.31 -24.23 64.35
CA LEU A 17 -6.10 -23.38 65.27
C LEU A 17 -6.02 -21.88 64.91
N LEU A 18 -7.06 -21.38 64.22
CA LEU A 18 -8.17 -20.61 64.83
C LEU A 18 -7.81 -19.15 65.14
N VAL A 19 -8.17 -18.25 64.22
CA VAL A 19 -8.66 -16.91 64.59
C VAL A 19 -9.95 -16.66 63.83
N VAL A 20 -10.99 -16.47 64.63
CA VAL A 20 -12.39 -16.16 64.31
C VAL A 20 -12.53 -14.65 64.08
N LEU A 21 -13.66 -14.26 63.46
CA LEU A 21 -14.22 -12.90 63.30
C LEU A 21 -13.73 -12.20 62.01
N VAL A 22 -14.55 -11.65 61.11
CA VAL A 22 -15.84 -10.96 61.26
C VAL A 22 -16.62 -11.05 59.94
N SER A 23 -17.93 -11.22 60.09
CA SER A 23 -19.07 -10.97 59.18
C SER A 23 -18.90 -9.99 58.01
N GLY A 24 -19.48 -10.39 56.87
CA GLY A 24 -19.89 -9.48 55.80
C GLY A 24 -19.60 -10.01 54.40
N CYS A 25 -20.42 -10.94 53.89
CA CYS A 25 -20.47 -11.26 52.46
C CYS A 25 -20.95 -10.04 51.66
N SER A 26 -20.04 -9.10 51.42
CA SER A 26 -20.16 -8.23 50.26
C SER A 26 -19.78 -9.09 49.05
N VAL A 27 -20.79 -9.54 48.31
CA VAL A 27 -20.60 -9.98 46.93
C VAL A 27 -20.04 -8.77 46.20
N GLN A 28 -18.72 -8.64 46.16
CA GLN A 28 -18.05 -7.83 45.17
C GLN A 28 -18.46 -8.44 43.83
N LYS A 29 -19.52 -7.86 43.25
CA LYS A 29 -19.67 -7.82 41.80
C LYS A 29 -18.29 -7.43 41.30
N LYS A 30 -17.54 -8.41 40.79
CA LYS A 30 -16.44 -8.16 39.87
C LYS A 30 -17.08 -7.34 38.77
N LYS A 31 -16.98 -6.01 38.88
CA LYS A 31 -17.08 -5.13 37.73
C LYS A 31 -16.04 -5.71 36.80
N SER A 32 -16.50 -6.45 35.80
CA SER A 32 -15.75 -6.60 34.57
C SER A 32 -15.42 -5.17 34.18
N THR A 33 -14.20 -4.75 34.48
CA THR A 33 -13.56 -3.61 33.84
C THR A 33 -13.38 -4.05 32.39
N ALA A 34 -14.50 -4.07 31.66
CA ALA A 34 -14.48 -3.92 30.22
C ALA A 34 -13.68 -2.65 30.01
N GLN A 35 -12.41 -2.81 29.67
CA GLN A 35 -11.50 -1.73 29.38
C GLN A 35 -12.22 -0.89 28.32
N ILE A 36 -12.75 0.27 28.70
CA ILE A 36 -13.40 1.19 27.76
C ILE A 36 -12.27 1.64 26.84
N SER A 37 -12.07 0.91 25.74
CA SER A 37 -11.01 1.23 24.80
C SER A 37 -11.43 2.51 24.11
N THR A 38 -10.72 3.60 24.38
CA THR A 38 -10.94 4.84 23.63
C THR A 38 -10.69 4.59 22.15
N ILE A 39 -11.33 5.36 21.28
CA ILE A 39 -11.15 5.23 19.83
C ILE A 39 -9.68 5.41 19.41
N LYS A 40 -8.91 6.20 20.18
CA LYS A 40 -7.46 6.33 20.02
C LYS A 40 -6.72 5.02 20.28
N THR A 41 -7.05 4.30 21.35
CA THR A 41 -6.49 2.99 21.65
C THR A 41 -6.84 1.97 20.57
N THR A 42 -8.09 1.98 20.09
CA THR A 42 -8.54 1.15 18.95
C THR A 42 -7.74 1.46 17.69
N THR A 43 -7.61 2.75 17.35
CA THR A 43 -6.84 3.19 16.19
C THR A 43 -5.40 2.72 16.31
N ASN A 44 -4.74 2.95 17.46
CA ASN A 44 -3.37 2.52 17.72
C ASN A 44 -3.17 1.02 17.53
N LYS A 45 -4.11 0.18 17.99
CA LYS A 45 -4.05 -1.26 17.80
C LYS A 45 -4.11 -1.64 16.32
N ILE A 46 -4.98 -0.99 15.54
CA ILE A 46 -5.25 -1.32 14.14
C ILE A 46 -4.08 -1.00 13.21
N VAL A 47 -3.32 0.06 13.49
CA VAL A 47 -2.21 0.53 12.66
C VAL A 47 -0.84 0.00 13.12
N LYS A 48 -0.80 -0.75 14.23
CA LYS A 48 0.42 -1.39 14.79
C LYS A 48 0.93 -2.63 14.03
N PRO A 49 0.13 -3.42 13.28
CA PRO A 49 0.63 -4.59 12.55
C PRO A 49 1.82 -4.30 11.62
N ALA A 50 2.47 -5.38 11.15
CA ALA A 50 3.67 -5.29 10.34
C ALA A 50 3.48 -4.47 9.06
N GLU A 51 2.34 -4.64 8.38
CA GLU A 51 1.92 -3.81 7.26
C GLU A 51 0.40 -3.81 7.16
N LYS A 52 -0.17 -2.65 6.84
CA LYS A 52 -1.55 -2.53 6.38
C LYS A 52 -1.64 -1.41 5.36
N THR A 53 -2.31 -1.68 4.25
CA THR A 53 -2.50 -0.70 3.17
C THR A 53 -3.96 -0.35 3.07
N TRP A 54 -4.21 0.95 2.98
CA TRP A 54 -5.50 1.58 2.97
C TRP A 54 -5.66 2.30 1.64
N THR A 55 -6.68 1.94 0.85
CA THR A 55 -6.95 2.61 -0.42
C THR A 55 -8.21 3.43 -0.36
N PHE A 56 -8.19 4.57 -1.03
CA PHE A 56 -9.31 5.49 -1.06
C PHE A 56 -10.61 4.76 -1.47
N SER A 57 -11.71 5.13 -0.82
CA SER A 57 -13.02 4.53 -1.05
C SER A 57 -14.10 5.60 -1.20
N LYS A 58 -14.07 6.66 -0.37
CA LYS A 58 -15.12 7.66 -0.35
C LYS A 58 -14.59 9.01 0.12
N GLY A 59 -15.01 10.09 -0.52
CA GLY A 59 -14.74 11.47 -0.11
C GLY A 59 -16.02 12.20 0.30
N VAL A 60 -15.88 13.16 1.22
CA VAL A 60 -16.96 14.05 1.66
C VAL A 60 -16.46 15.50 1.57
N SER A 61 -17.32 16.39 1.10
CA SER A 61 -17.08 17.82 0.96
C SER A 61 -18.24 18.64 1.50
N SER A 62 -18.02 19.95 1.62
CA SER A 62 -19.07 20.93 1.85
C SER A 62 -18.73 22.24 1.14
N LYS A 63 -19.72 23.12 1.04
CA LYS A 63 -19.47 24.51 0.65
C LYS A 63 -18.86 25.31 1.79
N GLN A 64 -18.07 26.30 1.45
CA GLN A 64 -17.60 27.37 2.32
C GLN A 64 -17.89 28.71 1.65
N SER A 65 -18.25 29.72 2.42
CA SER A 65 -18.45 31.09 1.92
C SER A 65 -17.85 32.11 2.88
N PRO A 66 -17.56 33.35 2.43
CA PRO A 66 -17.00 34.40 3.28
C PRO A 66 -17.86 34.71 4.52
N VAL A 67 -19.18 34.70 4.35
CA VAL A 67 -20.13 35.13 5.39
C VAL A 67 -20.49 34.01 6.36
N GLN A 68 -20.67 32.79 5.86
CA GLN A 68 -21.18 31.66 6.66
C GLN A 68 -20.07 30.71 7.15
N GLY A 69 -18.83 30.95 6.74
CA GLY A 69 -17.74 30.00 6.96
C GLY A 69 -18.06 28.65 6.32
N ILE A 70 -17.64 27.57 6.98
CA ILE A 70 -17.82 26.21 6.43
C ILE A 70 -19.21 25.65 6.74
N SER A 71 -19.90 25.18 5.69
CA SER A 71 -21.24 24.62 5.84
C SER A 71 -21.22 23.27 6.58
N ASN A 72 -22.24 23.05 7.40
CA ASN A 72 -22.52 21.74 8.00
C ASN A 72 -23.24 20.78 7.03
N LYS A 73 -23.68 21.26 5.85
CA LYS A 73 -24.29 20.43 4.82
C LYS A 73 -23.22 19.67 4.05
N LEU A 74 -23.06 18.39 4.40
CA LEU A 74 -22.06 17.50 3.81
C LEU A 74 -22.61 16.77 2.57
N THR A 75 -21.86 16.81 1.48
CA THR A 75 -22.11 16.08 0.23
C THR A 75 -21.03 15.03 0.02
N THR A 76 -21.38 13.91 -0.60
CA THR A 76 -20.37 13.00 -1.15
C THR A 76 -19.68 13.71 -2.31
N SER A 77 -18.36 13.82 -2.26
CA SER A 77 -17.60 14.53 -3.29
C SER A 77 -17.62 13.73 -4.59
N VAL A 78 -17.56 14.45 -5.72
CA VAL A 78 -17.15 13.85 -6.99
C VAL A 78 -15.69 13.44 -6.83
N ILE A 79 -15.42 12.13 -6.93
CA ILE A 79 -14.11 11.55 -6.73
C ILE A 79 -13.28 11.82 -7.99
N SER A 80 -12.14 12.51 -7.85
CA SER A 80 -11.22 12.67 -8.98
C SER A 80 -10.46 11.36 -9.24
N LYS A 81 -9.96 11.15 -10.48
CA LYS A 81 -9.10 10.00 -10.78
C LYS A 81 -7.85 9.96 -9.88
N THR A 82 -7.32 11.13 -9.50
CA THR A 82 -6.21 11.26 -8.56
C THR A 82 -6.57 10.77 -7.15
N ASP A 83 -7.80 11.02 -6.69
CA ASP A 83 -8.25 10.54 -5.37
C ASP A 83 -8.34 9.01 -5.35
N GLN A 84 -8.75 8.37 -6.45
CA GLN A 84 -8.82 6.90 -6.55
C GLN A 84 -7.44 6.24 -6.39
N LEU A 85 -6.36 6.97 -6.68
CA LEU A 85 -4.99 6.48 -6.58
C LEU A 85 -4.36 6.82 -5.22
N SER A 86 -5.06 7.58 -4.37
CA SER A 86 -4.62 7.91 -3.02
C SER A 86 -4.63 6.68 -2.11
N SER A 87 -3.53 6.48 -1.41
CA SER A 87 -3.39 5.38 -0.46
C SER A 87 -2.51 5.76 0.73
N TRP A 88 -2.77 5.09 1.85
CA TRP A 88 -1.94 5.13 3.04
C TRP A 88 -1.40 3.74 3.32
N THR A 89 -0.15 3.66 3.75
CA THR A 89 0.41 2.44 4.34
C THR A 89 0.76 2.71 5.80
N THR A 90 0.33 1.82 6.69
CA THR A 90 0.74 1.80 8.09
C THR A 90 1.62 0.60 8.38
N SER A 91 2.77 0.81 9.00
CA SER A 91 3.68 -0.27 9.39
C SER A 91 4.26 0.03 10.77
N LYS A 92 4.05 -0.87 11.75
CA LYS A 92 4.51 -0.71 13.13
C LYS A 92 4.11 0.66 13.73
N GLY A 93 2.92 1.15 13.36
CA GLY A 93 2.40 2.45 13.77
C GLY A 93 2.91 3.66 12.98
N GLN A 94 3.88 3.51 12.08
CA GLN A 94 4.30 4.59 11.18
C GLN A 94 3.30 4.74 10.03
N PHE A 95 2.99 5.99 9.64
CA PHE A 95 2.18 6.31 8.45
C PHE A 95 3.10 6.69 7.28
N ILE A 96 2.74 6.21 6.09
CA ILE A 96 3.45 6.43 4.83
C ILE A 96 2.41 6.74 3.76
N ALA A 97 2.58 7.84 3.04
CA ALA A 97 1.85 8.14 1.81
C ALA A 97 2.87 8.63 0.77
N SER A 98 2.97 7.92 -0.34
CA SER A 98 3.89 8.13 -1.48
C SER A 98 4.61 9.49 -1.55
N PRO A 99 5.95 9.59 -1.57
CA PRO A 99 7.01 8.79 -0.93
C PRO A 99 7.29 9.23 0.52
N VAL A 100 6.34 9.93 1.14
CA VAL A 100 6.52 10.68 2.39
C VAL A 100 6.32 9.78 3.61
N LYS A 101 7.29 9.85 4.52
CA LYS A 101 7.24 9.22 5.84
C LYS A 101 6.72 10.22 6.84
N TYR A 102 5.76 9.79 7.66
CA TYR A 102 5.21 10.63 8.72
C TYR A 102 5.63 10.14 10.10
N LYS A 103 5.77 11.08 11.03
CA LYS A 103 5.85 10.81 12.47
C LYS A 103 4.58 11.32 13.14
N ARG A 104 4.18 10.62 14.19
CA ARG A 104 3.01 11.01 14.99
C ARG A 104 3.40 12.10 15.97
N ILE A 105 2.49 13.04 16.17
CA ILE A 105 2.65 14.13 17.13
C ILE A 105 1.40 14.30 17.98
N SER A 106 1.55 15.00 19.10
CA SER A 106 0.40 15.37 19.94
C SER A 106 -0.46 16.41 19.23
N PHE A 107 -1.74 16.47 19.60
CA PHE A 107 -2.64 17.51 19.10
C PHE A 107 -2.13 18.92 19.41
N ASN A 108 -1.60 19.15 20.62
CA ASN A 108 -1.08 20.46 21.01
C ASN A 108 0.13 20.88 20.15
N LYS A 109 1.07 19.95 19.89
CA LYS A 109 2.20 20.20 19.01
C LYS A 109 1.71 20.47 17.58
N TRP A 110 0.80 19.64 17.08
CA TRP A 110 0.21 19.82 15.75
C TRP A 110 -0.44 21.20 15.60
N GLN A 111 -1.27 21.61 16.56
CA GLN A 111 -1.98 22.89 16.54
C GLN A 111 -1.00 24.08 16.57
N HIS A 112 0.03 24.00 17.39
CA HIS A 112 1.09 25.01 17.46
C HIS A 112 1.86 25.12 16.13
N ASP A 113 2.35 24.00 15.63
CA ASP A 113 3.22 23.98 14.44
C ASP A 113 2.45 24.30 13.16
N LEU A 114 1.17 23.91 13.09
CA LEU A 114 0.28 24.29 12.01
C LEU A 114 0.22 25.80 11.85
N ARG A 115 0.02 26.55 12.92
CA ARG A 115 -0.02 28.03 12.89
C ARG A 115 1.34 28.63 12.53
N LYS A 116 2.44 28.04 13.04
CA LYS A 116 3.80 28.50 12.75
C LYS A 116 4.15 28.48 11.26
N ASN A 117 3.53 27.59 10.49
CA ASN A 117 3.76 27.46 9.05
C ASN A 117 3.07 28.56 8.22
N TYR A 118 2.30 29.46 8.84
CA TYR A 118 1.64 30.58 8.18
C TYR A 118 2.19 31.93 8.67
N VAL A 119 2.16 32.92 7.79
CA VAL A 119 2.45 34.33 8.15
C VAL A 119 1.46 34.82 9.20
N LYS A 120 1.90 35.74 10.08
CA LYS A 120 1.09 36.20 11.24
C LYS A 120 -0.32 36.66 10.86
N SER A 121 -0.48 37.35 9.74
CA SER A 121 -1.81 37.80 9.25
C SER A 121 -2.74 36.62 8.97
N ALA A 122 -2.25 35.59 8.27
CA ALA A 122 -3.02 34.41 7.91
C ALA A 122 -3.32 33.48 9.10
N GLN A 123 -2.61 33.60 10.23
CA GLN A 123 -2.86 32.75 11.40
C GLN A 123 -4.23 32.97 12.04
N ASN A 124 -4.80 34.18 11.91
CA ASN A 124 -6.11 34.52 12.44
C ASN A 124 -7.26 33.99 11.58
N GLU A 125 -6.99 33.66 10.32
CA GLU A 125 -7.94 33.09 9.36
C GLU A 125 -8.04 31.57 9.48
N ILE A 126 -7.18 30.93 10.30
CA ILE A 126 -7.17 29.48 10.50
C ILE A 126 -8.14 29.09 11.61
N HIS A 127 -9.17 28.34 11.22
CA HIS A 127 -10.20 27.81 12.10
C HIS A 127 -10.06 26.31 12.27
N LEU A 128 -10.23 25.82 13.50
CA LEU A 128 -10.28 24.39 13.79
C LEU A 128 -11.72 23.87 13.75
N MET A 129 -11.89 22.67 13.23
CA MET A 129 -13.16 21.96 13.29
C MET A 129 -13.50 21.60 14.74
N SER A 130 -14.75 21.81 15.14
CA SER A 130 -15.28 21.29 16.40
C SER A 130 -15.41 19.75 16.36
N VAL A 131 -15.47 19.14 17.55
CA VAL A 131 -15.74 17.68 17.68
C VAL A 131 -17.05 17.29 16.99
N ASN A 132 -18.09 18.12 17.07
CA ASN A 132 -19.37 17.86 16.41
C ASN A 132 -19.23 17.86 14.88
N GLN A 133 -18.47 18.80 14.32
CA GLN A 133 -18.20 18.84 12.88
C GLN A 133 -17.39 17.61 12.43
N VAL A 134 -16.37 17.21 13.19
CA VAL A 134 -15.60 15.98 12.90
C VAL A 134 -16.50 14.74 12.95
N ASN A 135 -17.33 14.60 13.99
CA ASN A 135 -18.26 13.48 14.12
C ASN A 135 -19.31 13.46 13.00
N ALA A 136 -19.77 14.61 12.51
CA ALA A 136 -20.66 14.69 11.35
C ALA A 136 -19.98 14.17 10.08
N VAL A 137 -18.71 14.52 9.86
CA VAL A 137 -17.91 14.00 8.73
C VAL A 137 -17.71 12.50 8.86
N LEU A 138 -17.29 12.00 10.03
CA LEU A 138 -17.13 10.57 10.28
C LEU A 138 -18.44 9.81 10.02
N LYS A 139 -19.57 10.31 10.50
CA LYS A 139 -20.90 9.71 10.24
C LYS A 139 -21.21 9.68 8.76
N LYS A 140 -20.96 10.77 8.01
CA LYS A 140 -21.19 10.83 6.55
C LYS A 140 -20.28 9.87 5.77
N LEU A 141 -19.07 9.63 6.28
CA LEU A 141 -18.14 8.63 5.78
C LEU A 141 -18.53 7.19 6.15
N GLY A 142 -19.52 6.98 7.04
CA GLY A 142 -20.03 5.67 7.42
C GLY A 142 -19.53 5.12 8.75
N ALA A 143 -18.87 5.95 9.57
CA ALA A 143 -18.43 5.54 10.90
C ALA A 143 -19.63 5.28 11.83
N ASN A 144 -19.58 4.17 12.56
CA ASN A 144 -20.53 3.82 13.64
C ASN A 144 -19.98 4.14 15.05
N PHE A 145 -19.12 5.15 15.13
CA PHE A 145 -18.49 5.59 16.36
C PHE A 145 -18.33 7.10 16.33
N GLN A 146 -17.98 7.66 17.49
CA GLN A 146 -17.70 9.08 17.65
C GLN A 146 -16.38 9.25 18.41
N ILE A 147 -15.71 10.36 18.16
CA ILE A 147 -14.64 10.85 19.02
C ILE A 147 -15.24 11.76 20.10
N THR A 148 -14.61 11.85 21.27
CA THR A 148 -15.05 12.76 22.34
C THR A 148 -14.21 14.03 22.40
N LYS A 149 -12.99 13.98 21.85
CA LYS A 149 -12.06 15.12 21.75
C LYS A 149 -11.17 14.99 20.52
N LEU A 150 -10.70 16.10 19.97
CA LEU A 150 -9.82 16.09 18.80
C LEU A 150 -8.54 15.29 19.03
N SER A 151 -8.02 15.27 20.27
CA SER A 151 -6.82 14.49 20.64
C SER A 151 -7.01 12.96 20.62
N ASP A 152 -8.23 12.47 20.35
CA ASP A 152 -8.48 11.07 20.03
C ASP A 152 -7.98 10.68 18.64
N LEU A 153 -7.82 11.66 17.74
CA LEU A 153 -7.24 11.47 16.41
C LEU A 153 -5.71 11.33 16.49
N ILE A 154 -5.14 10.70 15.47
CA ILE A 154 -3.70 10.68 15.21
C ILE A 154 -3.36 11.87 14.32
N PHE A 155 -2.41 12.69 14.75
CA PHE A 155 -1.87 13.81 13.99
C PHE A 155 -0.46 13.48 13.51
N LEU A 156 -0.12 14.00 12.33
CA LEU A 156 1.10 13.65 11.62
C LEU A 156 1.88 14.89 11.21
N GLU A 157 3.20 14.77 11.20
CA GLU A 157 4.12 15.67 10.52
C GLU A 157 5.09 14.86 9.66
N THR A 158 5.63 15.45 8.60
CA THR A 158 6.66 14.80 7.77
C THR A 158 7.90 14.53 8.61
N LYS A 159 8.54 13.38 8.41
CA LYS A 159 9.81 13.06 9.09
C LYS A 159 10.96 13.94 8.62
N THR A 160 10.93 14.40 7.37
CA THR A 160 12.01 15.15 6.73
C THR A 160 11.99 16.63 7.08
N SER A 161 10.84 17.31 6.93
CA SER A 161 10.73 18.76 7.16
C SER A 161 10.00 19.14 8.46
N GLY A 162 9.36 18.19 9.14
CA GLY A 162 8.52 18.50 10.31
C GLY A 162 7.23 19.25 9.94
N MET A 163 6.86 19.26 8.67
CA MET A 163 5.64 19.93 8.20
C MET A 163 4.41 19.12 8.61
N THR A 164 3.45 19.77 9.28
CA THR A 164 2.18 19.15 9.65
C THR A 164 1.28 19.01 8.42
N ILE A 165 0.41 17.99 8.43
CA ILE A 165 -0.69 17.88 7.46
C ILE A 165 -2.01 18.28 8.12
N PRO A 166 -2.97 18.87 7.38
CA PRO A 166 -4.21 19.37 7.95
C PRO A 166 -5.18 18.28 8.43
N GLN A 167 -4.85 17.01 8.17
CA GLN A 167 -5.68 15.85 8.46
C GLN A 167 -5.39 15.23 9.84
N GLY A 168 -6.46 14.83 10.52
CA GLY A 168 -6.44 13.94 11.68
C GLY A 168 -6.99 12.56 11.30
N PHE A 169 -6.35 11.51 11.82
CA PHE A 169 -6.63 10.13 11.43
C PHE A 169 -7.27 9.33 12.55
N VAL A 170 -8.24 8.48 12.20
CA VAL A 170 -8.84 7.50 13.11
C VAL A 170 -9.14 6.21 12.36
N ALA A 171 -9.02 5.06 13.01
CA ALA A 171 -9.25 3.77 12.36
C ALA A 171 -10.13 2.86 13.24
N LYS A 172 -11.02 2.11 12.58
CA LYS A 172 -11.86 1.09 13.22
C LYS A 172 -12.17 -0.02 12.21
N GLY A 173 -11.94 -1.28 12.59
CA GLY A 173 -12.10 -2.43 11.70
C GLY A 173 -11.21 -2.31 10.45
N HIS A 174 -11.83 -2.43 9.27
CA HIS A 174 -11.18 -2.32 7.96
C HIS A 174 -11.23 -0.89 7.37
N HIS A 175 -11.48 0.12 8.21
CA HIS A 175 -11.62 1.51 7.77
C HIS A 175 -10.62 2.43 8.45
N LEU A 176 -9.96 3.25 7.64
CA LEU A 176 -9.15 4.40 8.07
C LEU A 176 -9.84 5.67 7.57
N TYR A 177 -10.06 6.62 8.47
CA TYR A 177 -10.69 7.90 8.18
C TYR A 177 -9.65 8.99 8.33
N ALA A 178 -9.51 9.84 7.32
CA ALA A 178 -8.73 11.07 7.36
C ALA A 178 -9.72 12.24 7.32
N VAL A 179 -9.73 13.09 8.35
CA VAL A 179 -10.65 14.23 8.44
C VAL A 179 -9.82 15.50 8.45
N ASN A 180 -10.16 16.48 7.59
CA ASN A 180 -9.53 17.79 7.64
C ASN A 180 -9.95 18.50 8.94
N ILE A 181 -8.97 18.85 9.78
CA ILE A 181 -9.20 19.41 11.12
C ILE A 181 -9.12 20.93 11.13
N GLN A 182 -8.73 21.54 10.01
CA GLN A 182 -8.74 22.98 9.83
C GLN A 182 -9.49 23.39 8.55
N TYR A 183 -9.90 24.65 8.52
CA TYR A 183 -10.23 25.40 7.31
C TYR A 183 -9.69 26.82 7.46
N VAL A 184 -9.49 27.51 6.34
CA VAL A 184 -9.04 28.91 6.29
C VAL A 184 -10.16 29.73 5.69
N ASP A 185 -10.37 30.96 6.17
CA ASP A 185 -11.33 31.88 5.58
C ASP A 185 -11.11 32.05 4.06
N THR A 186 -12.17 32.45 3.37
CA THR A 186 -12.18 32.52 1.91
C THR A 186 -12.92 33.76 1.45
N ASP A 187 -12.43 34.37 0.39
CA ASP A 187 -13.03 35.56 -0.21
C ASP A 187 -14.15 35.23 -1.21
N GLN A 188 -14.27 33.96 -1.61
CA GLN A 188 -15.27 33.50 -2.58
C GLN A 188 -15.89 32.16 -2.17
N PRO A 189 -17.13 31.85 -2.58
CA PRO A 189 -17.71 30.55 -2.32
C PRO A 189 -16.91 29.41 -2.97
N ILE A 190 -16.42 28.48 -2.15
CA ILE A 190 -15.63 27.34 -2.62
C ILE A 190 -16.23 26.00 -2.14
N THR A 191 -15.81 24.91 -2.77
CA THR A 191 -16.02 23.56 -2.26
C THR A 191 -14.77 23.13 -1.51
N VAL A 192 -14.93 22.70 -0.26
CA VAL A 192 -13.82 22.25 0.59
C VAL A 192 -13.97 20.77 0.89
N GLU A 193 -12.89 20.02 0.72
CA GLU A 193 -12.84 18.64 1.16
C GLU A 193 -12.87 18.56 2.70
N ARG A 194 -13.72 17.69 3.23
CA ARG A 194 -13.93 17.54 4.68
C ARG A 194 -13.28 16.29 5.23
N GLY A 195 -13.22 15.23 4.43
CA GLY A 195 -12.55 14.02 4.83
C GLY A 195 -12.73 12.88 3.84
N GLN A 196 -11.94 11.84 4.07
CA GLN A 196 -11.77 10.69 3.21
C GLN A 196 -11.88 9.41 4.03
N LEU A 197 -12.47 8.39 3.44
CA LEU A 197 -12.48 7.02 3.91
C LEU A 197 -11.54 6.20 3.04
N PHE A 198 -10.70 5.41 3.70
CA PHE A 198 -9.85 4.40 3.11
C PHE A 198 -10.23 3.02 3.65
N THR A 199 -10.15 2.02 2.77
CA THR A 199 -10.47 0.61 3.08
C THR A 199 -9.20 -0.23 3.10
N ASP A 200 -9.14 -1.14 4.05
CA ASP A 200 -8.04 -2.08 4.19
C ASP A 200 -8.01 -3.11 3.05
N THR A 201 -6.87 -3.18 2.38
CA THR A 201 -6.61 -4.13 1.29
C THR A 201 -6.43 -5.58 1.75
N SER A 202 -6.31 -5.86 3.05
CA SER A 202 -6.16 -7.24 3.56
C SER A 202 -7.35 -8.17 3.26
N THR A 203 -8.49 -7.60 2.87
CA THR A 203 -9.67 -8.34 2.42
C THR A 203 -9.61 -8.72 0.93
N LYS A 204 -8.62 -8.21 0.19
CA LYS A 204 -8.46 -8.39 -1.26
C LYS A 204 -7.64 -9.64 -1.57
N LYS A 205 -7.72 -10.11 -2.81
CA LYS A 205 -6.96 -11.30 -3.27
C LYS A 205 -5.48 -10.94 -3.36
N THR A 206 -4.62 -11.64 -2.63
CA THR A 206 -3.17 -11.42 -2.67
C THR A 206 -2.47 -12.41 -3.61
N GLY A 207 -1.36 -11.96 -4.18
CA GLY A 207 -0.38 -12.86 -4.79
C GLY A 207 0.36 -13.69 -3.75
N SER A 208 0.89 -14.84 -4.19
CA SER A 208 1.71 -15.73 -3.37
C SER A 208 3.20 -15.49 -3.63
N GLN A 209 4.05 -15.87 -2.67
CA GLN A 209 5.49 -15.96 -2.92
C GLN A 209 5.75 -17.20 -3.78
N LEU A 210 6.46 -17.04 -4.89
CA LEU A 210 6.67 -18.07 -5.90
C LEU A 210 8.13 -18.08 -6.35
N SER A 211 8.66 -19.23 -6.75
CA SER A 211 9.95 -19.29 -7.44
C SER A 211 9.78 -18.82 -8.88
N LEU A 212 10.71 -17.99 -9.38
CA LEU A 212 10.64 -17.52 -10.77
C LEU A 212 10.71 -18.68 -11.78
N LYS A 213 11.46 -19.73 -11.45
CA LYS A 213 11.57 -20.94 -12.30
C LYS A 213 10.22 -21.66 -12.44
N GLU A 214 9.39 -21.63 -11.39
CA GLU A 214 8.07 -22.24 -11.42
C GLU A 214 7.10 -21.48 -12.30
N LEU A 215 7.41 -20.26 -12.75
CA LEU A 215 6.52 -19.46 -13.60
C LEU A 215 6.74 -19.68 -15.10
N ASN A 216 7.83 -20.34 -15.51
CA ASN A 216 8.18 -20.56 -16.91
C ASN A 216 7.04 -21.20 -17.71
N GLY A 217 6.84 -20.77 -18.95
CA GLY A 217 5.89 -21.38 -19.86
C GLY A 217 4.90 -20.40 -20.47
N THR A 218 3.81 -20.94 -20.98
CA THR A 218 2.82 -20.20 -21.78
C THR A 218 1.57 -19.94 -20.96
N TRP A 219 1.13 -18.69 -20.97
CA TRP A 219 0.00 -18.18 -20.19
C TRP A 219 -1.02 -17.56 -21.14
N ILE A 220 -2.27 -18.03 -21.09
CA ILE A 220 -3.32 -17.64 -22.05
C ILE A 220 -4.51 -17.07 -21.29
N ALA A 221 -5.03 -15.95 -21.78
CA ALA A 221 -6.31 -15.39 -21.34
C ALA A 221 -7.45 -15.94 -22.20
N ALA A 222 -8.51 -16.43 -21.58
CA ALA A 222 -9.63 -17.06 -22.30
C ALA A 222 -10.51 -16.07 -23.10
N ALA A 223 -10.44 -14.76 -22.77
CA ALA A 223 -11.35 -13.74 -23.26
C ALA A 223 -10.61 -12.55 -23.89
N THR A 224 -9.79 -12.79 -24.92
CA THR A 224 -9.14 -11.70 -25.65
C THR A 224 -9.61 -11.64 -27.09
N THR A 225 -10.18 -10.50 -27.47
CA THR A 225 -10.12 -10.05 -28.87
C THR A 225 -8.65 -9.79 -29.17
N THR A 226 -8.03 -10.67 -29.94
CA THR A 226 -6.65 -10.49 -30.41
C THR A 226 -6.55 -9.13 -31.08
N SER A 227 -5.76 -8.22 -30.51
CA SER A 227 -5.42 -6.95 -31.13
C SER A 227 -3.93 -6.94 -31.42
N ALA A 228 -3.49 -5.99 -32.23
CA ALA A 228 -2.07 -5.87 -32.52
C ALA A 228 -1.21 -5.51 -31.27
N ASN A 229 -1.85 -5.04 -30.19
CA ASN A 229 -1.22 -4.72 -28.91
C ASN A 229 -1.34 -5.84 -27.86
N ASP A 230 -2.17 -6.86 -28.10
CA ASP A 230 -2.46 -7.91 -27.12
C ASP A 230 -2.88 -9.20 -27.83
N SER A 231 -1.98 -10.18 -27.84
CA SER A 231 -2.23 -11.51 -28.38
C SER A 231 -3.05 -12.41 -27.43
N GLY A 232 -3.34 -11.94 -26.22
CA GLY A 232 -3.89 -12.78 -25.15
C GLY A 232 -2.96 -13.87 -24.66
N LYS A 233 -1.70 -13.85 -25.12
CA LYS A 233 -0.66 -14.82 -24.78
C LYS A 233 0.52 -14.09 -24.13
N ILE A 234 0.94 -14.60 -22.98
CA ILE A 234 2.14 -14.18 -22.26
C ILE A 234 3.08 -15.37 -22.18
N LEU A 235 4.35 -15.11 -22.46
CA LEU A 235 5.39 -16.13 -22.39
C LEU A 235 6.32 -15.79 -21.24
N ILE A 236 6.63 -16.76 -20.40
CA ILE A 236 7.54 -16.57 -19.27
C ILE A 236 8.73 -17.49 -19.45
N LYS A 237 9.92 -16.90 -19.43
CA LYS A 237 11.16 -17.68 -19.51
C LYS A 237 12.27 -16.96 -18.77
N ASP A 238 12.99 -17.73 -17.95
CA ASP A 238 14.20 -17.30 -17.25
C ASP A 238 14.01 -16.04 -16.40
N GLY A 239 12.85 -15.91 -15.75
CA GLY A 239 12.52 -14.76 -14.90
C GLY A 239 12.04 -13.52 -15.65
N TYR A 240 11.82 -13.62 -16.96
CA TYR A 240 11.27 -12.55 -17.78
C TYR A 240 9.87 -12.89 -18.29
N LEU A 241 9.06 -11.85 -18.41
CA LEU A 241 7.76 -11.86 -19.07
C LEU A 241 7.95 -11.30 -20.47
N TYR A 242 7.52 -12.03 -21.49
CA TYR A 242 7.56 -11.62 -22.89
C TYR A 242 6.15 -11.45 -23.44
N GLN A 243 5.97 -10.40 -24.22
CA GLN A 243 4.75 -10.13 -24.97
C GLN A 243 5.10 -9.84 -26.42
N HIS A 244 4.34 -10.44 -27.32
CA HIS A 244 4.40 -10.11 -28.73
C HIS A 244 3.44 -8.95 -29.03
N ARG A 245 3.95 -7.88 -29.63
CA ARG A 245 3.22 -6.66 -29.99
C ARG A 245 3.61 -6.26 -31.41
N TYR A 246 2.65 -6.28 -32.32
CA TYR A 246 2.88 -6.12 -33.76
C TYR A 246 3.98 -7.07 -34.29
N ASN A 247 5.13 -6.52 -34.65
CA ASN A 247 6.32 -7.20 -35.15
C ASN A 247 7.48 -7.12 -34.14
N SER A 248 7.16 -6.95 -32.86
CA SER A 248 8.11 -6.73 -31.78
C SER A 248 7.83 -7.65 -30.60
N PHE A 249 8.90 -8.12 -29.96
CA PHE A 249 8.84 -8.69 -28.62
C PHE A 249 9.25 -7.65 -27.60
N GLU A 250 8.40 -7.41 -26.61
CA GLU A 250 8.76 -6.70 -25.39
C GLU A 250 9.13 -7.69 -24.29
N ARG A 251 10.19 -7.38 -23.54
CA ARG A 251 10.67 -8.14 -22.40
C ARG A 251 10.63 -7.30 -21.13
N SER A 252 10.02 -7.86 -20.08
CA SER A 252 9.92 -7.27 -18.75
C SER A 252 10.51 -8.18 -17.69
N ALA A 253 11.19 -7.61 -16.68
CA ALA A 253 11.66 -8.39 -15.55
C ALA A 253 10.49 -8.78 -14.63
N ILE A 254 10.43 -10.05 -14.24
CA ILE A 254 9.56 -10.50 -13.14
C ILE A 254 10.30 -10.22 -11.83
N GLN A 255 9.64 -9.47 -10.95
CA GLN A 255 10.22 -9.01 -9.69
C GLN A 255 9.64 -9.80 -8.53
N ASN A 256 10.50 -10.48 -7.79
CA ASN A 256 10.19 -10.94 -6.44
C ASN A 256 10.33 -9.75 -5.48
N LEU A 257 9.20 -9.18 -5.07
CA LEU A 257 9.19 -7.96 -4.26
C LEU A 257 9.76 -8.17 -2.85
N ASN A 258 9.92 -9.43 -2.41
CA ASN A 258 10.48 -9.75 -1.11
C ASN A 258 11.97 -9.42 -1.02
N SER A 259 12.63 -9.23 -2.16
CA SER A 259 14.02 -8.77 -2.24
C SER A 259 14.21 -7.30 -1.85
N TYR A 260 13.13 -6.51 -1.82
CA TYR A 260 13.15 -5.11 -1.43
C TYR A 260 12.67 -4.97 0.01
N SER A 261 13.17 -3.97 0.73
CA SER A 261 12.57 -3.62 2.01
C SER A 261 11.15 -3.05 1.79
N LEU A 262 10.23 -3.36 2.71
CA LEU A 262 8.89 -2.76 2.68
C LEU A 262 8.93 -1.23 2.63
N ILE A 263 9.91 -0.64 3.31
CA ILE A 263 10.09 0.81 3.35
C ILE A 263 10.47 1.34 1.96
N SER A 264 11.46 0.75 1.30
CA SER A 264 11.89 1.18 -0.04
C SER A 264 10.80 1.02 -1.08
N LEU A 265 10.02 -0.06 -1.02
CA LEU A 265 8.87 -0.25 -1.91
C LEU A 265 7.84 0.87 -1.75
N ASN A 266 7.38 1.15 -0.53
CA ASN A 266 6.36 2.19 -0.31
C ASN A 266 6.87 3.63 -0.54
N GLN A 267 8.18 3.84 -0.65
CA GLN A 267 8.75 5.11 -1.08
C GLN A 267 8.91 5.21 -2.60
N ASN A 268 8.74 4.11 -3.33
CA ASN A 268 8.80 4.12 -4.77
C ASN A 268 7.44 4.54 -5.34
N GLN A 269 7.41 5.62 -6.12
CA GLN A 269 6.17 6.16 -6.68
C GLN A 269 5.50 5.19 -7.66
N THR A 270 6.29 4.52 -8.50
CA THR A 270 5.78 3.50 -9.45
C THR A 270 5.12 2.34 -8.70
N TYR A 271 5.78 1.82 -7.67
CA TYR A 271 5.22 0.77 -6.82
C TYR A 271 3.93 1.21 -6.12
N ALA A 272 3.94 2.42 -5.53
CA ALA A 272 2.77 2.96 -4.82
C ALA A 272 1.55 3.10 -5.75
N LEU A 273 1.78 3.54 -6.99
CA LEU A 273 0.74 3.62 -8.02
C LEU A 273 0.20 2.22 -8.38
N GLN A 274 1.07 1.26 -8.62
CA GLN A 274 0.65 -0.12 -8.94
C GLN A 274 -0.08 -0.78 -7.77
N LYS A 275 0.31 -0.48 -6.53
CA LYS A 275 -0.38 -0.93 -5.32
C LYS A 275 -1.82 -0.38 -5.26
N ALA A 276 -2.02 0.88 -5.61
CA ALA A 276 -3.35 1.48 -5.69
C ALA A 276 -4.20 0.88 -6.83
N ASN A 277 -3.60 0.69 -8.02
CA ASN A 277 -4.26 0.04 -9.15
C ASN A 277 -4.72 -1.39 -8.81
N ALA A 278 -3.83 -2.19 -8.23
CA ALA A 278 -4.16 -3.54 -7.78
C ALA A 278 -5.34 -3.54 -6.80
N ALA A 279 -5.30 -2.63 -5.82
CA ALA A 279 -6.35 -2.48 -4.84
C ALA A 279 -7.70 -2.11 -5.47
N ASN A 280 -7.74 -1.16 -6.42
CA ASN A 280 -8.98 -0.77 -7.09
C ASN A 280 -9.55 -1.93 -7.93
N ALA A 281 -8.69 -2.80 -8.44
CA ALA A 281 -9.05 -4.02 -9.14
C ALA A 281 -9.46 -5.20 -8.22
N GLY A 282 -9.48 -5.02 -6.89
CA GLY A 282 -9.85 -6.08 -5.94
C GLY A 282 -8.71 -7.04 -5.56
N TYR A 283 -7.47 -6.63 -5.82
CA TYR A 283 -6.25 -7.38 -5.50
C TYR A 283 -5.36 -6.66 -4.48
N GLN A 284 -4.40 -7.37 -3.90
CA GLN A 284 -3.41 -6.81 -2.99
C GLN A 284 -2.00 -7.05 -3.55
N LEU A 285 -1.28 -5.96 -3.81
CA LEU A 285 0.15 -5.99 -4.08
C LEU A 285 0.92 -5.81 -2.77
N THR A 286 1.67 -6.83 -2.37
CA THR A 286 2.41 -6.86 -1.09
C THR A 286 3.90 -7.03 -1.35
N GLN A 287 4.72 -6.80 -0.32
CA GLN A 287 6.15 -7.14 -0.37
C GLN A 287 6.38 -8.63 -0.68
N LYS A 288 5.45 -9.53 -0.37
CA LYS A 288 5.60 -10.97 -0.66
C LYS A 288 5.21 -11.37 -2.08
N SER A 289 4.63 -10.45 -2.84
CA SER A 289 4.12 -10.73 -4.17
C SER A 289 5.25 -10.90 -5.18
N VAL A 290 5.06 -11.81 -6.13
CA VAL A 290 5.82 -11.85 -7.38
C VAL A 290 4.97 -11.18 -8.45
N ALA A 291 5.55 -10.23 -9.18
CA ALA A 291 4.82 -9.45 -10.16
C ALA A 291 5.74 -8.88 -11.25
N SER A 292 5.16 -8.46 -12.36
CA SER A 292 5.85 -7.72 -13.43
C SER A 292 4.99 -6.55 -13.91
N GLY A 293 5.50 -5.79 -14.86
CA GLY A 293 4.76 -4.73 -15.54
C GLY A 293 5.18 -4.63 -17.01
N ASP A 294 4.66 -3.65 -17.73
CA ASP A 294 5.07 -3.37 -19.11
C ASP A 294 5.01 -1.88 -19.44
N SER A 295 5.46 -1.56 -20.66
CA SER A 295 5.50 -0.20 -21.20
C SER A 295 4.13 0.50 -21.34
N LEU A 296 3.01 -0.24 -21.26
CA LEU A 296 1.65 0.32 -21.28
C LEU A 296 1.12 0.61 -19.87
N GLY A 297 1.93 0.33 -18.85
CA GLY A 297 1.59 0.54 -17.44
C GLY A 297 0.75 -0.57 -16.83
N TYR A 298 0.59 -1.72 -17.50
CA TYR A 298 -0.11 -2.87 -16.90
C TYR A 298 0.71 -3.47 -15.75
N LEU A 299 0.01 -3.92 -14.71
CA LEU A 299 0.55 -4.76 -13.65
C LEU A 299 0.21 -6.22 -13.92
N TYR A 300 1.20 -7.10 -13.90
CA TYR A 300 1.04 -8.55 -13.97
C TYR A 300 1.29 -9.14 -12.58
N LEU A 301 0.22 -9.46 -11.85
CA LEU A 301 0.28 -10.02 -10.50
C LEU A 301 0.09 -11.53 -10.53
N PHE A 302 1.11 -12.28 -10.10
CA PHE A 302 1.02 -13.73 -9.97
C PHE A 302 0.25 -14.09 -8.70
N ILE A 303 -0.92 -14.71 -8.88
CA ILE A 303 -1.76 -15.18 -7.76
C ILE A 303 -1.20 -16.50 -7.23
N ASN A 304 -0.85 -17.40 -8.15
CA ASN A 304 -0.14 -18.66 -7.90
C ASN A 304 0.58 -19.11 -9.19
N ASP A 305 1.14 -20.32 -9.18
CA ASP A 305 1.88 -20.96 -10.27
C ASP A 305 1.03 -21.29 -11.52
N LYS A 306 -0.29 -21.11 -11.45
CA LYS A 306 -1.27 -21.41 -12.52
C LYS A 306 -2.12 -20.22 -12.93
N LYS A 307 -2.15 -19.14 -12.14
CA LYS A 307 -3.00 -17.98 -12.33
C LYS A 307 -2.24 -16.66 -12.22
N LEU A 308 -2.29 -15.90 -13.31
CA LEU A 308 -1.74 -14.55 -13.43
C LEU A 308 -2.90 -13.58 -13.70
N ILE A 309 -2.85 -12.40 -13.08
CA ILE A 309 -3.82 -11.34 -13.32
C ILE A 309 -3.09 -10.14 -13.91
N ARG A 310 -3.54 -9.68 -15.09
CA ARG A 310 -3.18 -8.38 -15.62
C ARG A 310 -4.17 -7.33 -15.13
N ILE A 311 -3.66 -6.20 -14.65
CA ILE A 311 -4.43 -5.09 -14.11
C ILE A 311 -3.99 -3.81 -14.81
N GLY A 312 -4.92 -3.06 -15.40
CA GLY A 312 -4.66 -1.75 -15.99
C GLY A 312 -5.80 -1.30 -16.88
N GLN A 313 -5.81 -0.03 -17.28
CA GLN A 313 -6.88 0.58 -18.10
C GLN A 313 -8.30 0.40 -17.53
N GLY A 314 -8.43 0.21 -16.21
CA GLY A 314 -9.72 -0.01 -15.54
C GLY A 314 -10.25 -1.45 -15.60
N GLU A 315 -9.49 -2.38 -16.20
CA GLU A 315 -9.90 -3.76 -16.39
C GLU A 315 -8.95 -4.76 -15.71
N THR A 316 -9.45 -5.98 -15.52
CA THR A 316 -8.66 -7.12 -15.03
C THR A 316 -8.80 -8.29 -16.00
N THR A 317 -7.66 -8.79 -16.51
CA THR A 317 -7.62 -9.96 -17.38
C THR A 317 -6.97 -11.12 -16.64
N SER A 318 -7.61 -12.29 -16.63
CA SER A 318 -7.06 -13.50 -16.02
C SER A 318 -6.37 -14.37 -17.07
N TYR A 319 -5.12 -14.74 -16.79
CA TYR A 319 -4.33 -15.68 -17.57
C TYR A 319 -4.19 -16.98 -16.79
N THR A 320 -4.30 -18.10 -17.51
CA THR A 320 -4.04 -19.43 -17.00
C THR A 320 -2.80 -19.99 -17.67
N ARG A 321 -1.91 -20.60 -16.89
CA ARG A 321 -0.76 -21.31 -17.43
C ARG A 321 -1.23 -22.58 -18.14
N THR A 322 -1.05 -22.63 -19.44
CA THR A 322 -1.45 -23.77 -20.29
C THR A 322 -0.30 -24.71 -20.59
N SER A 323 0.95 -24.24 -20.44
CA SER A 323 2.16 -25.04 -20.62
C SER A 323 3.25 -24.60 -19.66
N THR A 324 4.10 -25.53 -19.22
CA THR A 324 5.33 -25.25 -18.47
C THR A 324 6.51 -24.88 -19.37
N LEU A 325 6.34 -25.03 -20.69
CA LEU A 325 7.32 -24.71 -21.72
C LEU A 325 6.84 -23.55 -22.58
N VAL A 326 7.81 -22.81 -23.12
CA VAL A 326 7.59 -21.82 -24.17
C VAL A 326 7.98 -22.46 -25.49
N ALA A 327 7.06 -22.51 -26.43
CA ALA A 327 7.32 -23.10 -27.74
C ALA A 327 8.23 -22.17 -28.57
N ALA A 328 9.15 -22.75 -29.33
CA ALA A 328 10.16 -21.98 -30.08
C ALA A 328 9.54 -21.10 -31.19
N ASN A 329 8.37 -21.47 -31.69
CA ASN A 329 7.61 -20.65 -32.65
C ASN A 329 6.91 -19.45 -31.98
N ASP A 330 6.64 -19.53 -30.68
CA ASP A 330 6.02 -18.42 -29.92
C ASP A 330 7.08 -17.44 -29.40
N LEU A 331 8.28 -17.93 -29.06
CA LEU A 331 9.44 -17.11 -28.71
C LEU A 331 10.71 -17.75 -29.29
N PRO A 332 11.20 -17.25 -30.45
CA PRO A 332 12.39 -17.77 -31.10
C PRO A 332 13.61 -17.78 -30.17
N GLN A 333 14.43 -18.83 -30.28
CA GLN A 333 15.64 -18.96 -29.47
C GLN A 333 16.71 -17.92 -29.85
N ASP A 334 16.69 -17.44 -31.10
CA ASP A 334 17.56 -16.38 -31.57
C ASP A 334 17.24 -15.05 -30.86
N ASP A 335 15.97 -14.69 -30.69
CA ASP A 335 15.55 -13.49 -29.95
C ASP A 335 16.02 -13.54 -28.50
N LEU A 336 15.87 -14.70 -27.83
CA LEU A 336 16.38 -14.91 -26.46
C LEU A 336 17.90 -14.72 -26.39
N THR A 337 18.61 -15.20 -27.41
CA THR A 337 20.06 -15.10 -27.50
C THR A 337 20.49 -13.65 -27.72
N ILE A 338 19.81 -12.92 -28.61
CA ILE A 338 20.01 -11.50 -28.86
C ILE A 338 19.79 -10.68 -27.58
N PHE A 339 18.66 -10.88 -26.88
CA PHE A 339 18.40 -10.21 -25.61
C PHE A 339 19.56 -10.39 -24.62
N LYS A 340 20.04 -11.62 -24.45
CA LYS A 340 21.14 -11.95 -23.54
C LYS A 340 22.47 -11.34 -23.97
N GLN A 341 22.81 -11.41 -25.26
CA GLN A 341 24.04 -10.82 -25.80
C GLN A 341 24.05 -9.30 -25.63
N MET A 342 22.91 -8.65 -25.87
CA MET A 342 22.77 -7.21 -25.74
C MET A 342 22.87 -6.74 -24.29
N ASP A 343 22.29 -7.49 -23.34
CA ASP A 343 22.48 -7.24 -21.91
C ASP A 343 23.97 -7.37 -21.50
N GLN A 344 24.68 -8.36 -22.04
CA GLN A 344 26.09 -8.59 -21.74
C GLN A 344 27.01 -7.52 -22.36
N LYS A 345 26.69 -7.07 -23.57
CA LYS A 345 27.46 -6.05 -24.31
C LYS A 345 27.28 -4.65 -23.72
N ASN A 346 26.16 -4.38 -23.05
CA ASN A 346 25.83 -3.06 -22.50
C ASN A 346 25.55 -3.14 -20.99
N PRO A 347 26.58 -3.33 -20.14
CA PRO A 347 26.40 -3.37 -18.70
C PRO A 347 25.75 -2.08 -18.18
N GLY A 348 24.68 -2.21 -17.40
CA GLY A 348 23.93 -1.08 -16.84
C GLY A 348 22.68 -0.69 -17.65
N GLU A 349 22.51 -1.26 -18.85
CA GLU A 349 21.26 -1.25 -19.60
C GLU A 349 20.68 -2.67 -19.69
N ALA A 350 19.44 -2.76 -20.15
CA ALA A 350 18.75 -4.00 -20.44
C ALA A 350 18.06 -3.89 -21.81
N ALA A 351 18.19 -4.92 -22.63
CA ALA A 351 17.46 -5.03 -23.88
C ALA A 351 15.96 -5.19 -23.57
N SER A 352 15.17 -4.18 -23.91
CA SER A 352 13.75 -4.09 -23.55
C SER A 352 12.85 -4.58 -24.67
N THR A 353 13.22 -4.33 -25.92
CA THR A 353 12.45 -4.77 -27.10
C THR A 353 13.35 -5.32 -28.19
N ILE A 354 12.81 -6.24 -29.00
CA ILE A 354 13.38 -6.64 -30.28
C ILE A 354 12.29 -6.42 -31.32
N THR A 355 12.56 -5.58 -32.30
CA THR A 355 11.65 -5.37 -33.43
C THR A 355 12.24 -6.02 -34.66
N VAL A 356 11.50 -6.96 -35.23
CA VAL A 356 11.87 -7.65 -36.47
C VAL A 356 11.19 -6.93 -37.63
N ARG A 357 11.99 -6.41 -38.54
CA ARG A 357 11.54 -5.81 -39.80
C ARG A 357 12.08 -6.68 -40.95
N ALA A 358 11.89 -6.28 -42.20
CA ALA A 358 12.44 -7.03 -43.34
C ALA A 358 13.99 -7.07 -43.36
N ASP A 359 14.62 -6.21 -42.56
CA ASP A 359 16.05 -6.07 -42.31
C ASP A 359 16.48 -6.66 -40.94
N ALA A 360 17.74 -6.42 -40.56
CA ALA A 360 18.31 -6.94 -39.33
C ALA A 360 17.51 -6.51 -38.08
N PRO A 361 17.37 -7.37 -37.05
CA PRO A 361 16.65 -7.03 -35.83
C PRO A 361 17.19 -5.76 -35.17
N ILE A 362 16.28 -4.90 -34.73
CA ILE A 362 16.61 -3.69 -33.95
C ILE A 362 16.24 -3.94 -32.50
N VAL A 363 17.23 -3.82 -31.62
CA VAL A 363 17.09 -3.99 -30.18
C VAL A 363 16.99 -2.63 -29.51
N GLY A 364 15.88 -2.38 -28.84
CA GLY A 364 15.72 -1.20 -28.00
C GLY A 364 16.30 -1.45 -26.62
N MET A 365 17.32 -0.69 -26.24
CA MET A 365 17.94 -0.73 -24.91
C MET A 365 17.25 0.24 -23.97
N SER A 366 17.12 -0.13 -22.70
CA SER A 366 16.58 0.72 -21.64
C SER A 366 17.50 0.69 -20.42
N SER A 367 17.50 1.74 -19.61
CA SER A 367 18.18 1.73 -18.32
C SER A 367 17.63 0.67 -17.35
N SER A 368 16.39 0.22 -17.57
CA SER A 368 15.73 -0.77 -16.72
C SER A 368 14.53 -1.43 -17.41
N ILE A 369 14.24 -2.68 -17.04
CA ILE A 369 13.00 -3.39 -17.40
C ILE A 369 12.21 -3.81 -16.15
N LYS A 370 12.51 -3.16 -15.00
CA LYS A 370 11.85 -3.40 -13.71
C LYS A 370 10.68 -2.43 -13.50
N TYR A 371 9.63 -2.59 -14.29
CA TYR A 371 8.44 -1.73 -14.36
C TYR A 371 7.65 -1.49 -13.05
N LEU A 372 8.00 -2.15 -11.94
CA LEU A 372 7.32 -1.96 -10.65
C LEU A 372 8.12 -1.08 -9.69
N THR A 373 9.42 -0.96 -9.89
CA THR A 373 10.31 -0.24 -8.97
C THR A 373 11.17 0.80 -9.67
N ASP A 374 11.00 1.01 -10.97
CA ASP A 374 11.76 1.98 -11.74
C ASP A 374 10.80 2.76 -12.65
N SER A 375 10.83 4.08 -12.52
CA SER A 375 9.99 4.98 -13.32
C SER A 375 10.49 5.16 -14.75
N ALA A 376 11.76 4.87 -15.01
CA ALA A 376 12.35 4.93 -16.35
C ALA A 376 12.28 3.58 -17.09
N ALA A 377 11.73 2.54 -16.47
CA ALA A 377 11.68 1.22 -17.08
C ALA A 377 10.96 1.23 -18.43
N GLY A 378 11.57 0.58 -19.42
CA GLY A 378 11.06 0.50 -20.79
C GLY A 378 11.25 1.77 -21.63
N GLN A 379 11.78 2.86 -21.07
CA GLN A 379 12.18 4.02 -21.86
C GLN A 379 13.42 3.66 -22.67
N ILE A 380 13.31 3.73 -24.00
CA ILE A 380 14.40 3.36 -24.89
C ILE A 380 15.45 4.46 -24.89
N THR A 381 16.65 4.15 -24.39
CA THR A 381 17.81 5.05 -24.34
C THR A 381 18.66 4.96 -25.60
N SER A 382 18.69 3.79 -26.24
CA SER A 382 19.37 3.57 -27.52
C SER A 382 18.73 2.45 -28.34
N ASN A 383 18.93 2.49 -29.66
CA ASN A 383 18.57 1.39 -30.56
C ASN A 383 19.85 0.79 -31.14
N GLN A 384 19.93 -0.53 -31.15
CA GLN A 384 21.11 -1.29 -31.57
C GLN A 384 20.72 -2.30 -32.64
N THR A 385 21.38 -2.25 -33.79
CA THR A 385 21.18 -3.24 -34.86
C THR A 385 21.99 -4.48 -34.56
N VAL A 386 21.38 -5.66 -34.70
CA VAL A 386 22.10 -6.93 -34.59
C VAL A 386 22.78 -7.21 -35.92
N SER A 387 24.09 -7.00 -35.99
CA SER A 387 24.89 -7.47 -37.12
C SER A 387 24.88 -8.99 -37.12
N SER A 388 24.55 -9.62 -38.24
CA SER A 388 24.73 -11.05 -38.45
C SER A 388 26.23 -11.37 -38.51
N ASN A 389 26.92 -11.42 -37.37
CA ASN A 389 28.21 -12.06 -37.32
C ASN A 389 27.98 -13.57 -37.34
N ASN A 390 27.89 -14.13 -38.55
CA ASN A 390 28.36 -15.48 -38.78
C ASN A 390 29.86 -15.48 -38.51
N ASP A 391 30.26 -15.62 -37.25
CA ASP A 391 31.59 -16.10 -36.93
C ASP A 391 31.57 -17.63 -37.20
N THR A 392 31.68 -17.96 -38.49
CA THR A 392 32.23 -19.24 -38.92
C THR A 392 33.75 -19.17 -38.78
N ASN A 393 34.27 -20.06 -37.92
CA ASN A 393 35.65 -20.47 -37.65
C ASN A 393 36.35 -19.87 -36.43
#